data_AF-A0AAD1M221-F1
#
_entry.id   AF-A0AAD1M221-F1
#
_cell.length_a   1.000
_cell.length_b   1.000
_cell.length_c   1.000
_cell.angle_alpha   90.00
_cell.angle_beta   90.00
_cell.angle_gamma   90.00
#
_symmetry.space_group_name_H-M   'P 1'
#
loop_
_entity.id
_entity.type
_entity.pdbx_description
1 polymer ?
#
loop_
_entity_poly.entity_id
_entity_poly.type
_entity_poly.pdbx_seq_one_letter_code
_entity_poly.pdbx_strand_id
1 'polypeptide(L)'
;MTPKDEAVSAQLVLDTAARLIEQDGVETFTMRRLAQELGVAVTSIYWHVGGKDKLFDSLVDQLLSEMANLPVEGDTAVERIASLARSQRKALIERQHILRIAHERDRTPTLFLPIQQMLAMQLAELGITGGEAALVLRAVQVHVISSALLQFSAVRGAKHDEEDPSLWADDWPDQALVKALQSPTDYDAVFEYGLRALLAPLQHTRVTGVGRTRRAVRPGGEASGREAQSEAQPGSAPHRGGGSPRGPSPSVCPREC
;
A
#
# COMPACT_ATOMS: atom_id res chain seq x y z
N MET A 1 6.02 37.91 -31.52
CA MET A 1 6.34 37.47 -30.15
C MET A 1 5.28 36.46 -29.74
N THR A 2 5.50 35.16 -30.00
CA THR A 2 4.59 34.09 -29.57
C THR A 2 5.11 33.52 -28.24
N PRO A 3 4.26 33.34 -27.22
CA PRO A 3 4.68 32.75 -25.95
C PRO A 3 4.85 31.24 -26.18
N LYS A 4 6.05 30.80 -26.55
CA LYS A 4 6.36 29.37 -26.79
C LYS A 4 7.66 29.01 -26.06
N ASP A 5 7.61 29.11 -24.74
CA ASP A 5 8.56 28.50 -23.80
C ASP A 5 7.94 28.60 -22.40
N GLU A 6 6.74 28.05 -22.22
CA GLU A 6 6.40 27.59 -20.87
C GLU A 6 7.32 26.38 -20.64
N ALA A 7 8.38 26.59 -19.86
CA ALA A 7 9.47 25.63 -19.75
C ALA A 7 8.92 24.26 -19.35
N VAL A 8 9.15 23.25 -20.19
CA VAL A 8 8.80 21.86 -19.86
C VAL A 8 9.52 21.52 -18.56
N SER A 9 8.74 21.13 -17.54
CA SER A 9 9.25 20.66 -16.27
C SER A 9 9.04 19.16 -16.14
N ALA A 10 9.83 18.49 -15.29
CA ALA A 10 9.62 17.07 -15.01
C ALA A 10 8.19 16.81 -14.47
N GLN A 11 7.66 17.71 -13.65
CA GLN A 11 6.30 17.57 -13.12
C GLN A 11 5.25 17.66 -14.23
N LEU A 12 5.35 18.63 -15.13
CA LEU A 12 4.42 18.76 -16.26
C LEU A 12 4.43 17.52 -17.16
N VAL A 13 5.62 16.94 -17.37
CA VAL A 13 5.77 15.69 -18.13
C VAL A 13 5.07 14.52 -17.44
N LEU A 14 5.25 14.38 -16.12
CA LEU A 14 4.63 13.31 -15.34
C LEU A 14 3.11 13.47 -15.27
N ASP A 15 2.60 14.66 -15.01
CA ASP A 15 1.16 14.94 -14.96
C ASP A 15 0.48 14.65 -16.30
N THR A 16 1.12 15.07 -17.40
CA THR A 16 0.62 14.79 -18.75
C THR A 16 0.65 13.30 -19.06
N ALA A 17 1.70 12.60 -18.64
CA ALA A 17 1.78 11.16 -18.83
C ALA A 17 0.72 10.39 -18.03
N ALA A 18 0.49 10.77 -16.76
CA ALA A 18 -0.54 10.18 -15.92
C ALA A 18 -1.94 10.36 -16.56
N ARG A 19 -2.25 11.55 -17.06
CA ARG A 19 -3.50 11.83 -17.78
C ARG A 19 -3.67 10.98 -19.03
N LEU A 20 -2.63 10.84 -19.85
CA LEU A 20 -2.70 9.98 -21.04
C LEU A 20 -2.92 8.50 -20.69
N ILE A 21 -2.28 8.03 -19.61
CA ILE A 21 -2.47 6.65 -19.11
C ILE A 21 -3.89 6.45 -18.59
N GLU A 22 -4.47 7.45 -17.94
CA GLU A 22 -5.85 7.44 -17.44
C GLU A 22 -6.87 7.39 -18.59
N GLN A 23 -6.67 8.20 -19.62
CA GLN A 23 -7.59 8.30 -20.76
C GLN A 23 -7.54 7.07 -21.67
N ASP A 24 -6.34 6.56 -21.94
CA ASP A 24 -6.13 5.59 -23.04
C ASP A 24 -5.56 4.25 -22.57
N GLY A 25 -5.26 4.11 -21.28
CA GLY A 25 -4.61 2.94 -20.70
C GLY A 25 -3.09 2.88 -20.96
N VAL A 26 -2.36 2.18 -20.08
CA VAL A 26 -0.89 2.08 -20.21
C VAL A 26 -0.40 1.41 -21.49
N GLU A 27 -1.19 0.50 -22.07
CA GLU A 27 -0.77 -0.29 -23.23
C GLU A 27 -0.60 0.58 -24.47
N THR A 28 -1.39 1.64 -24.58
CA THR A 28 -1.35 2.58 -25.70
C THR A 28 -0.33 3.71 -25.49
N PHE A 29 0.26 3.80 -24.30
CA PHE A 29 1.17 4.89 -23.93
C PHE A 29 2.54 4.76 -24.64
N THR A 30 2.94 5.85 -25.30
CA THR A 30 4.26 5.98 -25.95
C THR A 30 4.90 7.34 -25.68
N MET A 31 6.23 7.39 -25.63
CA MET A 31 6.99 8.65 -25.46
C MET A 31 6.72 9.65 -26.60
N ARG A 32 6.44 9.15 -27.82
CA ARG A 32 6.09 9.99 -28.97
C ARG A 32 4.74 10.68 -28.79
N ARG A 33 3.73 9.94 -28.29
CA ARG A 33 2.41 10.51 -28.00
C ARG A 33 2.51 11.58 -26.91
N LEU A 34 3.29 11.31 -25.85
CA LEU A 34 3.55 12.30 -24.81
C LEU A 34 4.22 13.58 -25.36
N ALA A 35 5.22 13.44 -26.23
CA ALA A 35 5.86 14.58 -26.89
C ALA A 35 4.91 15.39 -27.77
N GLN A 36 4.04 14.70 -28.51
CA GLN A 36 3.02 15.34 -29.33
C GLN A 36 2.02 16.13 -28.46
N GLU A 37 1.56 15.55 -27.35
CA GLU A 37 0.64 16.19 -26.41
C GLU A 37 1.26 17.44 -25.76
N LEU A 38 2.55 17.37 -25.41
CA LEU A 38 3.30 18.50 -24.82
C LEU A 38 3.77 19.53 -25.86
N GLY A 39 3.64 19.25 -27.16
CA GLY A 39 4.12 20.14 -28.22
C GLY A 39 5.65 20.30 -28.28
N VAL A 40 6.41 19.32 -27.79
CA VAL A 40 7.89 19.36 -27.69
C VAL A 40 8.56 18.17 -28.38
N ALA A 41 9.88 18.24 -28.55
CA ALA A 41 10.67 17.12 -29.04
C ALA A 41 10.78 16.02 -27.97
N VAL A 42 10.76 14.75 -28.39
CA VAL A 42 10.94 13.58 -27.49
C VAL A 42 12.26 13.68 -26.71
N THR A 43 13.32 14.22 -27.33
CA THR A 43 14.62 14.44 -26.69
C THR A 43 14.51 15.36 -25.48
N SER A 44 13.67 16.40 -25.52
CA SER A 44 13.43 17.28 -24.38
C SER A 44 12.83 16.51 -23.21
N ILE A 45 11.89 15.59 -23.46
CA ILE A 45 11.29 14.75 -22.41
C ILE A 45 12.35 13.86 -21.77
N TYR A 46 13.21 13.22 -22.57
CA TYR A 46 14.27 12.35 -22.05
C TYR A 46 15.24 13.06 -21.11
N TRP A 47 15.49 14.35 -21.31
CA TRP A 47 16.29 15.16 -20.38
C TRP A 47 15.63 15.32 -19.01
N HIS A 48 14.29 15.37 -18.93
CA HIS A 48 13.57 15.60 -17.68
C HIS A 48 13.30 14.31 -16.88
N VAL A 49 12.94 13.22 -17.55
CA VAL A 49 12.44 12.01 -16.88
C VAL A 49 13.12 10.72 -17.34
N GLY A 50 14.07 10.81 -18.27
CA GLY A 50 14.67 9.64 -18.90
C GLY A 50 13.68 8.88 -19.78
N GLY A 51 13.95 7.58 -20.00
CA GLY A 51 13.11 6.72 -20.84
C GLY A 51 11.75 6.36 -20.23
N LYS A 52 10.93 5.63 -20.98
CA LYS A 52 9.58 5.19 -20.58
C LYS A 52 9.57 4.49 -19.20
N ASP A 53 10.55 3.62 -18.94
CA ASP A 53 10.61 2.92 -17.66
C ASP A 53 10.91 3.86 -16.48
N LYS A 54 11.82 4.83 -16.65
CA LYS A 54 12.13 5.84 -15.63
C LYS A 54 10.97 6.79 -15.38
N LEU A 55 10.22 7.13 -16.43
CA LEU A 55 8.97 7.87 -16.32
C LEU A 55 7.96 7.09 -15.48
N PHE A 56 7.76 5.80 -15.77
CA PHE A 56 6.84 4.95 -15.00
C PHE A 56 7.29 4.75 -13.55
N ASP A 57 8.59 4.56 -13.31
CA ASP A 57 9.14 4.52 -11.94
C ASP A 57 8.82 5.81 -11.19
N SER A 58 8.98 6.97 -11.83
CA SER A 58 8.69 8.28 -11.24
C SER A 58 7.20 8.47 -10.91
N LEU A 59 6.30 7.96 -11.76
CA LEU A 59 4.85 7.97 -11.48
C LEU A 59 4.51 7.09 -10.27
N VAL A 60 5.14 5.92 -10.16
CA VAL A 60 4.96 5.03 -9.01
C VAL A 60 5.52 5.67 -7.74
N ASP A 61 6.66 6.34 -7.82
CA ASP A 61 7.27 7.03 -6.68
C ASP A 61 6.41 8.25 -6.22
N GLN A 62 5.76 8.96 -7.16
CA GLN A 62 4.77 9.99 -6.82
C GLN A 62 3.56 9.39 -6.09
N LEU A 63 3.03 8.27 -6.57
CA LEU A 63 1.92 7.56 -5.90
C LEU A 63 2.34 7.06 -4.52
N LEU A 64 3.56 6.56 -4.37
CA LEU A 64 4.10 6.15 -3.07
C LEU A 64 4.16 7.33 -2.10
N SER A 65 4.60 8.51 -2.57
CA SER A 65 4.58 9.74 -1.77
C SER A 65 3.16 10.16 -1.39
N GLU A 66 2.20 10.08 -2.32
CA GLU A 66 0.78 10.34 -2.05
C GLU A 66 0.23 9.39 -0.97
N MET A 67 0.51 8.09 -1.07
CA MET A 67 0.10 7.09 -0.08
C MET A 67 0.71 7.35 1.31
N ALA A 68 1.93 7.85 1.37
CA ALA A 68 2.59 8.19 2.64
C ALA A 68 2.04 9.44 3.30
N ASN A 69 1.36 10.32 2.55
CA ASN A 69 0.86 11.61 3.01
C ASN A 69 -0.68 11.71 2.93
N LEU A 70 -1.39 10.57 2.90
CA LEU A 70 -2.85 10.59 2.90
C LEU A 70 -3.39 11.29 4.15
N PRO A 71 -4.49 12.04 4.03
CA PRO A 71 -5.08 12.73 5.16
C PRO A 71 -5.62 11.72 6.18
N VAL A 72 -5.29 11.98 7.45
CA VAL A 72 -5.75 11.22 8.61
C VAL A 72 -6.43 12.19 9.58
N GLU A 73 -7.74 12.11 9.66
CA GLU A 73 -8.58 13.02 10.44
C GLU A 73 -9.36 12.23 11.50
N GLY A 74 -9.69 12.88 12.62
CA GLY A 74 -10.47 12.29 13.71
C GLY A 74 -9.82 12.45 15.08
N ASP A 75 -10.67 12.57 16.10
CA ASP A 75 -10.25 12.79 17.48
C ASP A 75 -9.81 11.47 18.14
N THR A 76 -10.44 10.37 17.75
CA THR A 76 -10.12 9.02 18.25
C THR A 76 -9.30 8.20 17.25
N ALA A 77 -8.54 7.23 17.74
CA ALA A 77 -7.80 6.31 16.87
C ALA A 77 -8.72 5.54 15.90
N VAL A 78 -9.94 5.20 16.33
CA VAL A 78 -10.93 4.53 15.47
C VAL A 78 -11.41 5.44 14.34
N GLU A 79 -11.67 6.72 14.62
CA GLU A 79 -12.03 7.71 13.58
C GLU A 79 -10.87 7.91 12.60
N ARG A 80 -9.63 7.97 13.09
CA ARG A 80 -8.43 8.08 12.24
C ARG A 80 -8.21 6.85 11.36
N ILE A 81 -8.48 5.64 11.87
CA ILE A 81 -8.48 4.41 11.05
C ILE A 81 -9.54 4.52 9.95
N ALA A 82 -10.76 4.97 10.28
CA ALA A 82 -11.83 5.13 9.30
C ALA A 82 -11.49 6.19 8.24
N SER A 83 -10.94 7.34 8.65
CA SER A 83 -10.45 8.39 7.75
C SER A 83 -9.39 7.85 6.80
N LEU A 84 -8.38 7.14 7.33
CA LEU A 84 -7.30 6.59 6.52
C LEU A 84 -7.83 5.55 5.51
N ALA A 85 -8.77 4.70 5.91
CA ALA A 85 -9.41 3.73 5.01
C ALA A 85 -10.14 4.42 3.85
N ARG A 86 -10.88 5.52 4.12
CA ARG A 86 -11.54 6.33 3.08
C ARG A 86 -10.55 7.00 2.14
N SER A 87 -9.53 7.66 2.70
CA SER A 87 -8.48 8.32 1.93
C SER A 87 -7.76 7.33 1.03
N GLN A 88 -7.44 6.14 1.55
CA GLN A 88 -6.79 5.10 0.77
C GLN A 88 -7.71 4.59 -0.34
N ARG A 89 -8.98 4.26 -0.04
CA ARG A 89 -9.94 3.80 -1.05
C ARG A 89 -10.05 4.81 -2.20
N LYS A 90 -10.21 6.10 -1.88
CA LYS A 90 -10.27 7.17 -2.86
C LYS A 90 -9.01 7.19 -3.75
N ALA A 91 -7.83 7.16 -3.15
CA ALA A 91 -6.58 7.16 -3.89
C ALA A 91 -6.42 5.90 -4.78
N LEU A 92 -6.86 4.72 -4.32
CA LEU A 92 -6.84 3.50 -5.15
C LEU A 92 -7.76 3.61 -6.37
N ILE A 93 -8.93 4.21 -6.22
CA ILE A 93 -9.89 4.43 -7.32
C ILE A 93 -9.35 5.45 -8.32
N GLU A 94 -8.82 6.58 -7.84
CA GLU A 94 -8.31 7.67 -8.67
C GLU A 94 -6.97 7.32 -9.36
N ARG A 95 -6.14 6.46 -8.73
CA ARG A 95 -4.78 6.15 -9.20
C ARG A 95 -4.61 4.72 -9.70
N GLN A 96 -5.69 3.99 -9.94
CA GLN A 96 -5.71 2.63 -10.48
C GLN A 96 -4.77 2.39 -11.68
N HIS A 97 -4.66 3.39 -12.57
CA HIS A 97 -3.71 3.53 -13.68
C HIS A 97 -2.30 3.13 -13.29
N ILE A 98 -1.84 3.87 -12.29
CA ILE A 98 -0.50 3.84 -11.74
C ILE A 98 -0.34 2.65 -10.79
N LEU A 99 -1.40 2.25 -10.09
CA LEU A 99 -1.40 1.05 -9.26
C LEU A 99 -1.11 -0.21 -10.09
N ARG A 100 -1.67 -0.32 -11.30
CA ARG A 100 -1.36 -1.42 -12.22
C ARG A 100 0.10 -1.40 -12.66
N ILE A 101 0.64 -0.23 -12.98
CA ILE A 101 2.07 -0.03 -13.30
C ILE A 101 2.96 -0.48 -12.13
N ALA A 102 2.57 -0.13 -10.90
CA ALA A 102 3.26 -0.55 -9.69
C ALA A 102 3.18 -2.08 -9.49
N HIS A 103 2.03 -2.69 -9.79
CA HIS A 103 1.84 -4.14 -9.69
C HIS A 103 2.73 -4.90 -10.68
N GLU A 104 2.75 -4.49 -11.95
CA GLU A 104 3.60 -5.07 -12.99
C GLU A 104 5.11 -4.94 -12.70
N ARG A 105 5.48 -4.02 -11.79
CA ARG A 105 6.85 -3.76 -11.33
C ARG A 105 7.17 -4.38 -9.98
N ASP A 106 6.28 -5.20 -9.40
CA ASP A 106 6.42 -5.78 -8.06
C ASP A 106 6.57 -4.74 -6.93
N ARG A 107 6.02 -3.52 -7.11
CA ARG A 107 6.11 -2.40 -6.16
C ARG A 107 4.92 -2.31 -5.20
N THR A 108 3.88 -3.13 -5.37
CA THR A 108 2.69 -3.12 -4.51
C THR A 108 3.00 -3.20 -3.01
N PRO A 109 3.91 -4.07 -2.52
CA PRO A 109 4.23 -4.13 -1.09
C PRO A 109 4.82 -2.81 -0.56
N THR A 110 5.71 -2.18 -1.32
CA THR A 110 6.32 -0.90 -0.94
C THR A 110 5.29 0.23 -0.94
N LEU A 111 4.33 0.18 -1.86
CA LEU A 111 3.25 1.15 -1.98
C LEU A 111 2.29 1.14 -0.78
N PHE A 112 1.99 -0.04 -0.23
CA PHE A 112 1.06 -0.19 0.89
C PHE A 112 1.70 -0.07 2.26
N LEU A 113 3.03 -0.18 2.37
CA LEU A 113 3.74 -0.11 3.64
C LEU A 113 3.43 1.16 4.46
N PRO A 114 3.40 2.39 3.88
CA PRO A 114 3.09 3.60 4.66
C PRO A 114 1.71 3.53 5.32
N ILE A 115 0.70 3.03 4.59
CA ILE A 115 -0.66 2.85 5.12
C ILE A 115 -0.68 1.83 6.25
N GLN A 116 0.04 0.71 6.08
CA GLN A 116 0.14 -0.33 7.11
C GLN A 116 0.78 0.23 8.39
N GLN A 117 1.81 1.05 8.26
CA GLN A 117 2.46 1.70 9.40
C GLN A 117 1.51 2.68 10.09
N MET A 118 0.78 3.50 9.34
CA MET A 118 -0.21 4.42 9.91
C MET A 118 -1.34 3.69 10.64
N LEU A 119 -1.89 2.62 10.07
CA LEU A 119 -2.88 1.76 10.74
C LEU A 119 -2.32 1.13 12.01
N ALA A 120 -1.09 0.60 11.96
CA ALA A 120 -0.44 -0.01 13.12
C ALA A 120 -0.23 1.00 14.26
N MET A 121 0.10 2.26 13.95
CA MET A 121 0.19 3.33 14.97
C MET A 121 -1.15 3.55 15.67
N GLN A 122 -2.26 3.61 14.92
CA GLN A 122 -3.59 3.82 15.53
C GLN A 122 -4.03 2.61 16.37
N LEU A 123 -3.74 1.39 15.92
CA LEU A 123 -4.04 0.17 16.69
C LEU A 123 -3.22 0.11 17.99
N ALA A 124 -1.95 0.53 17.95
CA ALA A 124 -1.11 0.58 19.13
C ALA A 124 -1.63 1.58 20.18
N GLU A 125 -2.22 2.70 19.77
CA GLU A 125 -2.87 3.65 20.70
C GLU A 125 -4.08 3.04 21.42
N LEU A 126 -4.78 2.09 20.76
CA LEU A 126 -5.87 1.31 21.36
C LEU A 126 -5.35 0.16 22.24
N GLY A 127 -4.03 -0.03 22.36
CA GLY A 127 -3.41 -1.16 23.05
C GLY A 127 -3.41 -2.47 22.25
N ILE A 128 -3.83 -2.43 20.98
CA ILE A 128 -3.91 -3.61 20.11
C ILE A 128 -2.57 -3.77 19.41
N THR A 129 -1.89 -4.89 19.66
CA THR A 129 -0.54 -5.15 19.16
C THR A 129 -0.38 -6.61 18.71
N GLY A 130 0.75 -6.94 18.09
CA GLY A 130 1.08 -8.33 17.72
C GLY A 130 0.13 -8.93 16.69
N GLY A 131 -0.23 -10.21 16.88
CA GLY A 131 -1.06 -10.96 15.93
C GLY A 131 -2.46 -10.39 15.75
N GLU A 132 -3.07 -9.84 16.80
CA GLU A 132 -4.38 -9.20 16.73
C GLU A 132 -4.34 -7.93 15.86
N ALA A 133 -3.36 -7.06 16.07
CA ALA A 133 -3.18 -5.88 15.24
C ALA A 133 -2.98 -6.24 13.76
N ALA A 134 -2.23 -7.31 13.49
CA ALA A 134 -2.02 -7.79 12.12
C ALA A 134 -3.33 -8.26 11.46
N LEU A 135 -4.22 -8.93 12.20
CA LEU A 135 -5.52 -9.36 11.70
C LEU A 135 -6.43 -8.17 11.41
N VAL A 136 -6.54 -7.21 12.35
CA VAL A 136 -7.37 -6.01 12.18
C VAL A 136 -6.88 -5.19 10.98
N LEU A 137 -5.58 -4.93 10.91
CA LEU A 137 -4.96 -4.20 9.80
C LEU A 137 -5.25 -4.87 8.46
N ARG A 138 -5.06 -6.20 8.35
CA ARG A 138 -5.33 -6.94 7.11
C ARG A 138 -6.81 -6.93 6.74
N ALA A 139 -7.71 -7.05 7.71
CA ALA A 139 -9.14 -6.99 7.47
C ALA A 139 -9.55 -5.61 6.89
N VAL A 140 -9.03 -4.53 7.47
CA VAL A 140 -9.24 -3.17 6.94
C VAL A 140 -8.68 -3.03 5.53
N GLN A 141 -7.45 -3.50 5.27
CA GLN A 141 -6.84 -3.42 3.94
C GLN A 141 -7.59 -4.24 2.89
N VAL A 142 -8.01 -5.47 3.21
CA VAL A 142 -8.82 -6.30 2.31
C VAL A 142 -10.12 -5.58 1.96
N HIS A 143 -10.83 -5.02 2.94
CA HIS A 143 -12.06 -4.27 2.71
C HIS A 143 -11.84 -3.06 1.79
N VAL A 144 -10.80 -2.27 2.05
CA VAL A 144 -10.46 -1.10 1.22
C VAL A 144 -10.13 -1.51 -0.21
N ILE A 145 -9.23 -2.49 -0.40
CA ILE A 145 -8.77 -2.93 -1.71
C ILE A 145 -9.91 -3.57 -2.51
N SER A 146 -10.67 -4.48 -1.90
CA SER A 146 -11.82 -5.12 -2.55
C SER A 146 -12.89 -4.11 -2.94
N SER A 147 -13.20 -3.14 -2.08
CA SER A 147 -14.20 -2.11 -2.41
C SER A 147 -13.77 -1.21 -3.57
N ALA A 148 -12.48 -0.85 -3.65
CA ALA A 148 -11.94 -0.06 -4.76
C ALA A 148 -11.97 -0.85 -6.08
N LEU A 149 -11.67 -2.15 -6.02
CA LEU A 149 -11.70 -3.03 -7.19
C LEU A 149 -13.12 -3.20 -7.75
N LEU A 150 -14.10 -3.43 -6.88
CA LEU A 150 -15.51 -3.62 -7.27
C LEU A 150 -16.11 -2.33 -7.87
N GLN A 151 -15.89 -1.18 -7.25
CA GLN A 151 -16.35 0.10 -7.80
C GLN A 151 -15.75 0.36 -9.19
N PHE A 152 -14.50 -0.01 -9.39
CA PHE A 152 -13.86 0.11 -10.70
C PHE A 152 -14.47 -0.84 -11.75
N SER A 153 -14.68 -2.10 -11.39
CA SER A 153 -15.33 -3.11 -12.25
C SER A 153 -16.69 -2.61 -12.75
N ALA A 154 -17.50 -2.06 -11.84
CA ALA A 154 -18.79 -1.47 -12.16
C ALA A 154 -18.71 -0.28 -13.13
N VAL A 155 -17.72 0.62 -12.97
CA VAL A 155 -17.54 1.79 -13.86
C VAL A 155 -17.13 1.39 -15.28
N ARG A 156 -16.32 0.33 -15.46
CA ARG A 156 -15.89 -0.14 -16.79
C ARG A 156 -16.87 -1.11 -17.45
N GLY A 157 -17.77 -1.72 -16.68
CA GLY A 157 -18.41 -2.98 -17.03
C GLY A 157 -19.89 -2.93 -17.34
N ALA A 158 -20.37 -2.03 -18.22
CA ALA A 158 -21.74 -2.15 -18.79
C ALA A 158 -21.96 -3.43 -19.65
N LYS A 159 -20.99 -4.36 -19.66
CA LYS A 159 -21.02 -5.66 -20.37
C LYS A 159 -20.84 -6.87 -19.45
N HIS A 160 -20.52 -6.65 -18.17
CA HIS A 160 -20.34 -7.69 -17.18
C HIS A 160 -21.05 -7.24 -15.90
N ASP A 161 -22.35 -7.49 -15.84
CA ASP A 161 -23.09 -7.32 -14.61
C ASP A 161 -22.52 -8.35 -13.60
N GLU A 162 -21.86 -7.86 -12.52
CA GLU A 162 -21.36 -8.73 -11.44
C GLU A 162 -22.51 -9.43 -10.69
N GLU A 163 -23.69 -8.81 -10.76
CA GLU A 163 -24.95 -9.27 -10.21
C GLU A 163 -25.99 -9.22 -11.33
N ASP A 164 -26.82 -10.27 -11.47
CA ASP A 164 -28.00 -10.22 -12.31
C ASP A 164 -29.23 -10.05 -11.40
N PRO A 165 -29.76 -8.80 -11.29
CA PRO A 165 -30.98 -8.49 -10.55
C PRO A 165 -32.14 -9.45 -10.81
N SER A 166 -32.27 -9.93 -12.05
CA SER A 166 -33.40 -10.77 -12.46
C SER A 166 -33.38 -12.17 -11.85
N LEU A 167 -32.24 -12.58 -11.27
CA LEU A 167 -32.11 -13.86 -10.56
C LEU A 167 -32.76 -13.84 -9.18
N TRP A 168 -33.03 -12.67 -8.60
CA TRP A 168 -33.83 -12.55 -7.37
C TRP A 168 -35.31 -12.66 -7.72
N ALA A 169 -35.85 -13.87 -7.57
CA ALA A 169 -37.23 -14.19 -7.90
C ALA A 169 -38.23 -13.74 -6.82
N ASP A 170 -39.48 -13.51 -7.27
CA ASP A 170 -40.59 -13.05 -6.44
C ASP A 170 -41.08 -14.10 -5.42
N ASP A 171 -40.54 -15.32 -5.43
CA ASP A 171 -40.88 -16.37 -4.47
C ASP A 171 -40.06 -16.30 -3.17
N TRP A 172 -39.07 -15.40 -3.09
CA TRP A 172 -38.33 -15.16 -1.85
C TRP A 172 -39.20 -14.47 -0.77
N PRO A 173 -39.17 -14.90 0.50
CA PRO A 173 -40.08 -14.35 1.51
C PRO A 173 -39.93 -12.84 1.79
N ASP A 174 -38.70 -12.32 1.69
CA ASP A 174 -38.41 -10.91 1.93
C ASP A 174 -38.40 -10.12 0.62
N GLN A 175 -39.59 -9.65 0.22
CA GLN A 175 -39.78 -8.84 -0.99
C GLN A 175 -39.11 -7.46 -0.91
N ALA A 176 -38.86 -6.95 0.31
CA ALA A 176 -38.13 -5.69 0.48
C ALA A 176 -36.65 -5.88 0.15
N LEU A 177 -36.06 -7.02 0.57
CA LEU A 177 -34.70 -7.40 0.20
C LEU A 177 -34.57 -7.62 -1.31
N VAL A 178 -35.49 -8.37 -1.94
CA VAL A 178 -35.50 -8.59 -3.40
C VAL A 178 -35.46 -7.26 -4.14
N LYS A 179 -36.35 -6.33 -3.78
CA LYS A 179 -36.39 -4.99 -4.40
C LYS A 179 -35.09 -4.21 -4.20
N ALA A 180 -34.46 -4.33 -3.03
CA ALA A 180 -33.20 -3.66 -2.75
C ALA A 180 -32.04 -4.24 -3.58
N LEU A 181 -31.94 -5.57 -3.69
CA LEU A 181 -30.90 -6.26 -4.46
C LEU A 181 -31.12 -6.20 -5.98
N GLN A 182 -32.34 -5.91 -6.42
CA GLN A 182 -32.64 -5.62 -7.82
C GLN A 182 -32.24 -4.19 -8.24
N SER A 183 -31.96 -3.31 -7.28
CA SER A 183 -31.56 -1.94 -7.54
C SER A 183 -30.04 -1.85 -7.76
N PRO A 184 -29.53 -0.87 -8.54
CA PRO A 184 -28.10 -0.68 -8.72
C PRO A 184 -27.36 -0.54 -7.38
N THR A 185 -26.26 -1.27 -7.23
CA THR A 185 -25.46 -1.29 -6.00
C THR A 185 -24.77 0.05 -5.74
N ASP A 186 -25.06 0.64 -4.57
CA ASP A 186 -24.33 1.80 -4.05
C ASP A 186 -23.04 1.32 -3.34
N TYR A 187 -21.95 1.23 -4.10
CA TYR A 187 -20.66 0.76 -3.60
C TYR A 187 -20.05 1.65 -2.51
N ASP A 188 -20.42 2.94 -2.44
CA ASP A 188 -19.97 3.84 -1.38
C ASP A 188 -20.71 3.52 -0.07
N ALA A 189 -22.03 3.29 -0.14
CA ALA A 189 -22.81 2.84 1.01
C ALA A 189 -22.37 1.45 1.52
N VAL A 190 -22.09 0.51 0.63
CA VAL A 190 -21.57 -0.83 0.97
C VAL A 190 -20.20 -0.73 1.66
N PHE A 191 -19.31 0.12 1.14
CA PHE A 191 -18.01 0.35 1.76
C PHE A 191 -18.15 0.92 3.18
N GLU A 192 -18.98 1.94 3.38
CA GLU A 192 -19.20 2.55 4.70
C GLU A 192 -19.86 1.59 5.68
N TYR A 193 -20.81 0.77 5.22
CA TYR A 193 -21.43 -0.28 6.05
C TYR A 193 -20.38 -1.29 6.54
N GLY A 194 -19.58 -1.84 5.63
CA GLY A 194 -18.54 -2.82 5.97
C GLY A 194 -17.44 -2.23 6.86
N LEU A 195 -17.01 -0.99 6.59
CA LEU A 195 -16.01 -0.31 7.41
C LEU A 195 -16.52 -0.10 8.83
N ARG A 196 -17.77 0.36 9.00
CA ARG A 196 -18.38 0.53 10.32
C ARG A 196 -18.46 -0.79 11.07
N ALA A 197 -18.87 -1.87 10.40
CA ALA A 197 -18.96 -3.20 11.01
C ALA A 197 -17.58 -3.72 11.47
N LEU A 198 -16.54 -3.52 10.67
CA LEU A 198 -15.16 -3.92 10.99
C LEU A 198 -14.59 -3.13 12.19
N LEU A 199 -14.95 -1.86 12.32
CA LEU A 199 -14.42 -0.99 13.38
C LEU A 199 -15.25 -1.01 14.66
N ALA A 200 -16.49 -1.49 14.64
CA ALA A 200 -17.37 -1.52 15.80
C ALA A 200 -16.73 -2.22 17.03
N PRO A 201 -16.02 -3.36 16.91
CA PRO A 201 -15.36 -3.98 18.06
C PRO A 201 -14.30 -3.08 18.72
N LEU A 202 -13.63 -2.23 17.92
CA LEU A 202 -12.54 -1.36 18.39
C LEU A 202 -13.06 -0.17 19.22
N GLN A 203 -14.32 0.23 19.02
CA GLN A 203 -14.95 1.33 19.75
C GLN A 203 -15.13 1.05 21.24
N HIS A 204 -15.16 -0.24 21.61
CA HIS A 204 -15.34 -0.69 22.99
C HIS A 204 -14.01 -1.12 23.65
N THR A 205 -12.90 -1.05 22.93
CA THR A 205 -11.57 -1.35 23.47
C THR A 205 -11.20 -0.28 24.49
N ARG A 206 -11.37 -0.61 25.77
CA ARG A 206 -10.87 0.23 26.86
C ARG A 206 -9.35 0.17 26.83
N VAL A 207 -8.70 1.32 26.68
CA VAL A 207 -7.26 1.46 26.91
C VAL A 207 -6.98 1.04 28.35
N THR A 208 -6.61 -0.22 28.56
CA THR A 208 -6.09 -0.66 29.85
C THR A 208 -4.74 0.02 30.00
N GLY A 209 -4.74 1.08 30.81
CA GLY A 209 -3.60 1.99 30.98
C GLY A 209 -2.29 1.21 31.11
N VAL A 210 -1.31 1.61 30.30
CA VAL A 210 0.08 1.15 30.40
C VAL A 210 0.50 1.28 31.87
N GLY A 211 0.66 0.13 32.52
CA GLY A 211 1.23 0.05 33.85
C GLY A 211 2.59 0.70 33.81
N ARG A 212 2.70 1.92 34.37
CA ARG A 212 3.97 2.51 34.78
C ARG A 212 4.54 1.58 35.86
N THR A 213 5.29 0.56 35.45
CA THR A 213 6.23 -0.12 36.34
C THR A 213 7.34 0.88 36.63
N ARG A 214 7.06 1.78 37.57
CA ARG A 214 8.05 2.63 38.22
C ARG A 214 8.93 1.67 39.03
N ARG A 215 9.98 1.14 38.42
CA ARG A 215 11.03 0.39 39.12
C ARG A 215 11.66 1.36 40.11
N ALA A 216 11.21 1.27 41.36
CA ALA A 216 11.78 2.02 42.47
C ALA A 216 13.24 1.58 42.64
N VAL A 217 14.17 2.44 42.21
CA VAL A 217 15.56 2.37 42.64
C VAL A 217 15.56 2.77 44.11
N ARG A 218 15.81 1.83 45.02
CA ARG A 218 16.17 2.13 46.41
C ARG A 218 17.62 2.63 46.44
N PRO A 219 17.92 3.77 47.07
CA PRO A 219 19.30 4.11 47.41
C PRO A 219 19.64 3.53 48.79
N GLY A 220 20.88 3.06 48.95
CA GLY A 220 21.49 2.95 50.28
C GLY A 220 22.33 1.70 50.51
N GLY A 221 23.62 1.91 50.74
CA GLY A 221 24.35 1.20 51.79
C GLY A 221 25.56 0.40 51.36
N GLU A 222 26.73 1.04 51.39
CA GLU A 222 28.06 0.44 51.34
C GLU A 222 28.29 -0.58 52.46
N ALA A 223 29.05 -1.65 52.19
CA ALA A 223 30.05 -2.19 53.12
C ALA A 223 31.07 -3.06 52.38
N SER A 224 32.33 -2.63 52.52
CA SER A 224 33.61 -3.21 52.13
C SER A 224 33.87 -4.62 52.71
N GLY A 225 34.69 -5.44 52.03
CA GLY A 225 35.28 -6.64 52.64
C GLY A 225 35.97 -7.67 51.73
N ARG A 226 37.13 -7.30 51.18
CA ARG A 226 38.38 -8.10 50.92
C ARG A 226 38.39 -9.56 50.40
N GLU A 227 39.28 -9.74 49.40
CA GLU A 227 40.32 -10.80 49.21
C GLU A 227 39.86 -12.24 48.89
N ALA A 228 40.48 -13.03 47.98
CA ALA A 228 41.68 -12.92 47.16
C ALA A 228 41.76 -14.07 46.12
N GLN A 229 42.55 -13.84 45.05
CA GLN A 229 43.32 -14.82 44.23
C GLN A 229 42.54 -15.86 43.41
N SER A 230 42.98 -16.42 42.29
CA SER A 230 44.10 -16.27 41.33
C SER A 230 43.86 -17.40 40.31
N GLU A 231 43.96 -17.15 39.00
CA GLU A 231 44.75 -17.98 38.05
C GLU A 231 44.42 -17.64 36.59
N ALA A 232 45.51 -17.38 35.85
CA ALA A 232 45.55 -17.09 34.44
C ALA A 232 45.72 -18.37 33.60
N GLN A 233 45.24 -18.30 32.36
CA GLN A 233 45.32 -19.32 31.30
C GLN A 233 46.76 -19.71 30.93
N PRO A 234 46.92 -20.78 30.14
CA PRO A 234 47.20 -20.51 28.73
C PRO A 234 46.48 -21.44 27.75
N GLY A 235 46.20 -20.90 26.56
CA GLY A 235 45.76 -21.66 25.39
C GLY A 235 46.93 -22.14 24.52
N SER A 236 46.71 -23.26 23.83
CA SER A 236 47.54 -23.79 22.75
C SER A 236 46.63 -24.48 21.71
N ALA A 237 46.66 -24.02 20.45
CA ALA A 237 46.08 -24.64 19.24
C ALA A 237 46.92 -25.89 18.82
N PRO A 238 46.67 -26.68 17.74
CA PRO A 238 46.17 -26.36 16.37
C PRO A 238 45.11 -27.40 15.87
N HIS A 239 44.51 -27.44 14.66
CA HIS A 239 45.09 -27.48 13.32
C HIS A 239 44.00 -27.38 12.22
N ARG A 240 44.28 -26.48 11.25
CA ARG A 240 44.04 -26.42 9.80
C ARG A 240 43.24 -27.49 9.03
N GLY A 241 42.56 -26.97 7.98
CA GLY A 241 42.57 -27.50 6.60
C GLY A 241 41.18 -27.86 6.09
N GLY A 242 40.66 -27.43 4.94
CA GLY A 242 41.17 -26.70 3.78
C GLY A 242 40.16 -26.89 2.63
N GLY A 243 40.12 -25.98 1.66
CA GLY A 243 39.42 -26.22 0.39
C GLY A 243 38.50 -25.09 -0.05
N SER A 244 39.01 -24.25 -0.95
CA SER A 244 38.24 -23.37 -1.85
C SER A 244 38.25 -24.00 -3.27
N PRO A 245 37.63 -23.41 -4.30
CA PRO A 245 36.27 -23.70 -4.77
C PRO A 245 36.25 -24.39 -6.15
N ARG A 246 35.13 -25.01 -6.55
CA ARG A 246 34.86 -25.38 -7.96
C ARG A 246 33.56 -24.76 -8.41
N GLY A 247 33.64 -23.98 -9.49
CA GLY A 247 32.52 -23.27 -10.10
C GLY A 247 31.57 -24.17 -10.89
N PRO A 248 30.43 -23.63 -11.34
CA PRO A 248 29.51 -24.33 -12.21
C PRO A 248 29.90 -24.17 -13.70
N SER A 249 30.00 -25.29 -14.42
CA SER A 249 29.98 -25.31 -15.90
C SER A 249 28.54 -25.37 -16.43
N PRO A 250 28.25 -24.76 -17.59
CA PRO A 250 26.92 -24.70 -18.18
C PRO A 250 26.61 -25.93 -19.04
N SER A 251 25.35 -26.38 -19.05
CA SER A 251 24.81 -27.31 -20.06
C SER A 251 23.45 -26.76 -20.52
N VAL A 252 23.42 -26.10 -21.68
CA VAL A 252 22.95 -26.62 -22.98
C VAL A 252 21.42 -26.84 -23.03
N CYS A 253 20.76 -25.90 -23.73
CA CYS A 253 19.45 -26.11 -24.37
C CYS A 253 19.52 -27.23 -25.43
N PRO A 254 18.38 -27.87 -25.71
CA PRO A 254 17.99 -28.11 -27.08
C PRO A 254 16.63 -27.48 -27.41
N ARG A 255 16.56 -26.99 -28.65
CA ARG A 255 15.37 -26.56 -29.39
C ARG A 255 14.46 -27.75 -29.75
N GLU A 256 13.21 -27.40 -30.04
CA GLU A 256 12.25 -28.06 -30.97
C GLU A 256 11.53 -29.34 -30.50
N CYS A 257 10.25 -29.17 -30.12
CA CYS A 257 9.06 -29.47 -30.95
C CYS A 257 7.91 -28.54 -30.54
#